data_AF-A0A846Q4T3-F1
#
_entry.id   AF-A0A846Q4T3-F1
#
_cell.length_a   1.000
_cell.length_b   1.000
_cell.length_c   1.000
_cell.angle_alpha   90.00
_cell.angle_beta   90.00
_cell.angle_gamma   90.00
#
_symmetry.space_group_name_H-M   'P 1'
#
loop_
_entity.id
_entity.type
_entity.pdbx_description
1 polymer ?
#
loop_
_entity_poly.entity_id
_entity_poly.type
_entity_poly.pdbx_seq_one_letter_code
_entity_poly.pdbx_strand_id
1 'polypeptide(L)'
;MGINIGMTREQVLESASANQMIEVPKNRDVDFFPVEERKILTLSIKPEVPFIYLQFFDELLYAITVIFDEKYLDFFTLNDSMEQKYGKYTLLTPEWRQWQLDSVTIKVEKPAVVKYIALEEFLEATSFERENAVEDRRRRDAILGGL
;
A
#
# COMPACT_ATOMS: atom_id res chain seq x y z
N MET A 1 -6.06 -3.25 -14.33
CA MET A 1 -6.66 -2.91 -13.02
C MET A 1 -7.16 -1.47 -12.98
N GLY A 2 -6.50 -0.49 -13.62
CA GLY A 2 -7.04 0.88 -13.72
C GLY A 2 -6.93 1.72 -12.44
N ILE A 3 -6.63 1.09 -11.31
CA ILE A 3 -6.37 1.71 -10.00
C ILE A 3 -4.94 2.22 -9.94
N ASN A 4 -4.75 3.48 -9.57
CA ASN A 4 -3.46 4.14 -9.44
C ASN A 4 -3.33 4.85 -8.09
N ILE A 5 -2.10 5.01 -7.61
CA ILE A 5 -1.78 5.88 -6.48
C ILE A 5 -2.33 7.30 -6.74
N GLY A 6 -2.84 7.95 -5.70
CA GLY A 6 -3.47 9.28 -5.77
C GLY A 6 -4.96 9.28 -6.09
N MET A 7 -5.57 8.13 -6.39
CA MET A 7 -7.02 8.05 -6.59
C MET A 7 -7.78 8.17 -5.27
N THR A 8 -8.95 8.81 -5.31
CA THR A 8 -9.89 8.80 -4.17
C THR A 8 -10.55 7.43 -4.03
N ARG A 9 -11.16 7.17 -2.86
CA ARG A 9 -11.89 5.93 -2.62
C ARG A 9 -13.02 5.71 -3.65
N GLU A 10 -13.74 6.76 -4.01
CA GLU A 10 -14.82 6.71 -5.01
C GLU A 10 -14.28 6.34 -6.39
N GLN A 11 -13.19 6.97 -6.83
CA GLN A 11 -12.55 6.67 -8.11
C GLN A 11 -12.06 5.22 -8.17
N VAL A 12 -11.49 4.72 -7.07
CA VAL A 12 -11.08 3.31 -6.95
C VAL A 12 -12.27 2.37 -7.07
N LEU A 13 -13.38 2.65 -6.38
CA LEU A 13 -14.59 1.82 -6.43
C LEU A 13 -15.25 1.84 -7.82
N GLU A 14 -15.28 2.99 -8.49
CA GLU A 14 -15.74 3.11 -9.87
C GLU A 14 -14.87 2.28 -10.83
N SER A 15 -13.54 2.40 -10.71
CA SER A 15 -12.59 1.62 -11.51
C SER A 15 -12.72 0.11 -11.25
N ALA A 16 -12.89 -0.29 -9.99
CA ALA A 16 -13.12 -1.68 -9.61
C ALA A 16 -14.44 -2.22 -10.17
N SER A 17 -15.51 -1.44 -10.12
CA SER A 17 -16.85 -1.83 -10.59
C SER A 17 -16.93 -1.96 -12.11
N ALA A 18 -16.10 -1.21 -12.83
CA ALA A 18 -15.96 -1.34 -14.28
C ALA A 18 -15.27 -2.65 -14.71
N ASN A 19 -14.60 -3.36 -13.79
CA ASN A 19 -13.88 -4.60 -14.07
C ASN A 19 -14.58 -5.81 -13.46
N GLN A 20 -15.15 -6.67 -14.32
CA GLN A 20 -15.92 -7.84 -13.91
C GLN A 20 -15.12 -8.89 -13.12
N MET A 21 -13.78 -8.88 -13.19
CA MET A 21 -12.92 -9.82 -12.46
C MET A 21 -12.61 -9.36 -11.04
N ILE A 22 -12.84 -8.07 -10.72
CA ILE A 22 -12.53 -7.52 -9.41
C ILE A 22 -13.73 -7.75 -8.48
N GLU A 23 -13.50 -8.51 -7.42
CA GLU A 23 -14.47 -8.67 -6.36
C GLU A 23 -14.22 -7.62 -5.26
N VAL A 24 -15.26 -6.87 -4.94
CA VAL A 24 -15.33 -6.01 -3.75
C VAL A 24 -16.13 -6.75 -2.68
N PRO A 25 -15.60 -6.98 -1.46
CA PRO A 25 -16.33 -7.65 -0.39
C PRO A 25 -17.64 -6.91 -0.06
N LYS A 26 -18.78 -7.63 -0.11
CA LYS A 26 -20.12 -7.04 0.09
C LYS A 26 -20.46 -6.73 1.55
N ASN A 27 -19.92 -7.50 2.50
CA ASN A 27 -20.19 -7.35 3.92
C ASN A 27 -18.89 -7.00 4.65
N ARG A 28 -18.89 -5.85 5.31
CA ARG A 28 -17.83 -5.43 6.24
C ARG A 28 -18.43 -5.26 7.63
N ASP A 29 -19.13 -6.28 8.12
CA ASP A 29 -19.52 -6.36 9.55
C ASP A 29 -18.31 -6.77 10.37
N VAL A 30 -17.44 -5.80 10.65
CA VAL A 30 -16.59 -5.84 11.83
C VAL A 30 -16.46 -4.42 12.36
N ASP A 31 -17.44 -4.04 13.18
CA ASP A 31 -17.49 -2.85 14.03
C ASP A 31 -16.41 -2.86 15.15
N PHE A 32 -15.28 -3.54 14.95
CA PHE A 32 -14.28 -3.81 15.98
C PHE A 32 -12.85 -3.45 15.57
N PHE A 33 -12.69 -2.44 14.72
CA PHE A 33 -11.37 -1.96 14.35
C PHE A 33 -11.18 -0.48 14.70
N PRO A 34 -10.06 -0.10 15.34
CA PRO A 34 -9.79 1.28 15.73
C PRO A 34 -9.82 2.21 14.51
N VAL A 35 -10.08 3.50 14.75
CA VAL A 35 -10.34 4.58 13.76
C VAL A 35 -9.31 4.62 12.61
N GLU A 36 -8.11 4.09 12.82
CA GLU A 36 -7.03 3.90 11.85
C GLU A 36 -7.39 2.97 10.67
N GLU A 37 -8.34 2.03 10.81
CA GLU A 37 -8.72 1.06 9.76
C GLU A 37 -9.83 1.52 8.79
N ARG A 38 -10.35 2.74 8.96
CA ARG A 38 -11.15 3.40 7.91
C ARG A 38 -10.33 3.68 6.65
N LYS A 39 -9.01 3.60 6.76
CA LYS A 39 -8.02 3.85 5.71
C LYS A 39 -7.74 2.67 4.79
N ILE A 40 -8.42 1.53 4.89
CA ILE A 40 -8.13 0.36 4.03
C ILE A 40 -9.38 -0.09 3.25
N LEU A 41 -9.21 -0.36 1.95
CA LEU A 41 -10.17 -1.05 1.08
C LEU A 41 -9.54 -2.35 0.59
N THR A 42 -10.30 -3.44 0.67
CA THR A 42 -9.84 -4.76 0.20
C THR A 42 -10.55 -5.12 -1.09
N LEU A 43 -9.80 -5.63 -2.07
CA LEU A 43 -10.30 -6.21 -3.31
C LEU A 43 -9.70 -7.60 -3.51
N SER A 44 -10.22 -8.36 -4.49
CA SER A 44 -9.60 -9.61 -4.94
C SER A 44 -9.85 -9.86 -6.41
N ILE A 45 -8.95 -10.61 -7.06
CA ILE A 45 -9.14 -11.18 -8.40
C ILE A 45 -8.91 -12.68 -8.24
N LYS A 46 -9.98 -13.45 -8.07
CA LYS A 46 -9.86 -14.87 -7.73
C LYS A 46 -9.75 -15.74 -8.99
N PRO A 47 -8.99 -16.85 -8.89
CA PRO A 47 -8.25 -17.33 -7.72
C PRO A 47 -6.84 -16.74 -7.54
N GLU A 48 -6.29 -16.05 -8.54
CA GLU A 48 -4.86 -15.72 -8.63
C GLU A 48 -4.38 -14.68 -7.61
N VAL A 49 -5.25 -13.75 -7.24
CA VAL A 49 -4.98 -12.64 -6.33
C VAL A 49 -6.05 -12.62 -5.24
N PRO A 50 -5.88 -13.44 -4.18
CA PRO A 50 -6.86 -13.55 -3.11
C PRO A 50 -7.06 -12.23 -2.35
N PHE A 51 -6.02 -11.37 -2.28
CA PHE A 51 -6.10 -10.10 -1.55
C PHE A 51 -5.35 -8.97 -2.24
N ILE A 52 -6.03 -7.83 -2.32
CA ILE A 52 -5.46 -6.53 -2.69
C ILE A 52 -5.87 -5.56 -1.60
N TYR A 53 -4.91 -5.04 -0.84
CA TYR A 53 -5.15 -4.01 0.16
C TYR A 53 -4.78 -2.65 -0.39
N LEU A 54 -5.71 -1.71 -0.34
CA LEU A 54 -5.57 -0.34 -0.78
C LEU A 54 -5.65 0.56 0.43
N GLN A 55 -4.57 1.31 0.71
CA GLN A 55 -4.46 2.16 1.88
C GLN A 55 -4.59 3.64 1.50
N PHE A 56 -5.42 4.37 2.23
CA PHE A 56 -5.78 5.75 1.96
C PHE A 56 -5.29 6.66 3.08
N PHE A 57 -4.80 7.83 2.71
CA PHE A 57 -4.45 8.90 3.62
C PHE A 57 -5.09 10.18 3.08
N ASP A 58 -5.84 10.89 3.92
CA ASP A 58 -6.62 12.06 3.51
C ASP A 58 -7.46 11.79 2.24
N GLU A 59 -8.20 10.67 2.23
CA GLU A 59 -8.99 10.15 1.10
C GLU A 59 -8.23 9.73 -0.15
N LEU A 60 -6.90 9.88 -0.21
CA LEU A 60 -6.09 9.53 -1.38
C LEU A 60 -5.34 8.22 -1.17
N LEU A 61 -5.37 7.36 -2.20
CA LEU A 61 -4.67 6.07 -2.21
C LEU A 61 -3.15 6.28 -2.23
N TYR A 62 -2.44 5.91 -1.16
CA TYR A 62 -0.99 6.07 -1.07
C TYR A 62 -0.20 4.76 -1.08
N ALA A 63 -0.87 3.63 -0.81
CA ALA A 63 -0.23 2.32 -0.87
C ALA A 63 -1.17 1.22 -1.38
N ILE A 64 -0.59 0.30 -2.16
CA ILE A 64 -1.26 -0.88 -2.72
C ILE A 64 -0.43 -2.10 -2.34
N THR A 65 -1.03 -3.08 -1.67
CA THR A 65 -0.42 -4.39 -1.42
C THR A 65 -1.21 -5.45 -2.18
N VAL A 66 -0.56 -6.16 -3.09
CA VAL A 66 -1.13 -7.26 -3.88
C VAL A 66 -0.52 -8.56 -3.38
N ILE A 67 -1.37 -9.48 -2.92
CA ILE A 67 -0.96 -10.82 -2.47
C ILE A 67 -1.43 -11.82 -3.53
N PHE A 68 -0.47 -12.49 -4.16
CA PHE A 68 -0.72 -13.53 -5.13
C PHE A 68 -0.81 -14.90 -4.44
N ASP A 69 -1.62 -15.80 -5.00
CA ASP A 69 -1.61 -17.21 -4.60
C ASP A 69 -0.43 -17.91 -5.31
N GLU A 70 0.51 -18.47 -4.52
CA GLU A 70 1.73 -19.13 -5.00
C GLU A 70 1.47 -20.33 -5.91
N LYS A 71 0.24 -20.89 -5.91
CA LYS A 71 -0.15 -21.93 -6.87
C LYS A 71 -0.23 -21.39 -8.30
N TYR A 72 -0.46 -20.08 -8.45
CA TYR A 72 -0.64 -19.41 -9.74
C TYR A 72 0.54 -18.52 -10.10
N LEU A 73 1.18 -17.89 -9.12
CA LEU A 73 2.34 -17.03 -9.35
C LEU A 73 3.31 -17.08 -8.16
N ASP A 74 4.49 -17.64 -8.39
CA ASP A 74 5.56 -17.72 -7.40
C ASP A 74 6.43 -16.45 -7.34
N PHE A 75 7.22 -16.33 -6.26
CA PHE A 75 8.15 -15.22 -6.04
C PHE A 75 9.08 -14.95 -7.23
N PHE A 76 9.67 -16.00 -7.81
CA PHE A 76 10.68 -15.85 -8.86
C PHE A 76 10.04 -15.30 -10.13
N THR A 77 8.93 -15.91 -10.56
CA THR A 77 8.17 -15.48 -11.74
C THR A 77 7.64 -14.06 -11.56
N LEU A 78 7.17 -13.71 -10.37
CA LEU A 78 6.76 -12.35 -10.03
C LEU A 78 7.93 -11.36 -10.16
N ASN A 79 9.09 -11.67 -9.60
CA ASN A 79 10.27 -10.81 -9.70
C ASN A 79 10.74 -10.62 -11.14
N ASP A 80 10.78 -11.69 -11.93
CA ASP A 80 11.17 -11.62 -13.34
C ASP A 80 10.21 -10.71 -14.12
N SER A 81 8.90 -10.84 -13.89
CA SER A 81 7.88 -9.98 -14.50
C SER A 81 8.06 -8.51 -14.11
N MET A 82 8.44 -8.24 -12.86
CA MET A 82 8.67 -6.88 -12.36
C MET A 82 9.97 -6.29 -12.92
N GLU A 83 11.02 -7.09 -13.09
CA GLU A 83 12.27 -6.68 -13.72
C GLU A 83 12.11 -6.40 -15.21
N GLN A 84 11.30 -7.21 -15.92
CA GLN A 84 10.92 -6.93 -17.31
C GLN A 84 10.13 -5.61 -17.45
N LYS A 85 9.26 -5.32 -16.47
CA LYS A 85 8.39 -4.14 -16.51
C LYS A 85 9.11 -2.84 -16.12
N TYR A 86 9.93 -2.88 -15.07
CA TYR A 86 10.51 -1.68 -14.45
C TYR A 86 12.04 -1.61 -14.58
N GLY A 87 12.67 -2.57 -15.25
CA GLY A 87 14.11 -2.68 -15.33
C GLY A 87 14.72 -3.28 -14.07
N LYS A 88 16.04 -3.09 -13.89
CA LYS A 88 16.75 -3.65 -12.72
C LYS A 88 16.29 -3.00 -11.41
N TYR A 89 16.18 -3.82 -10.38
CA TYR A 89 15.90 -3.38 -9.01
C TYR A 89 17.01 -2.45 -8.50
N THR A 90 16.64 -1.54 -7.59
CA THR A 90 17.57 -0.64 -6.88
C THR A 90 18.18 -1.29 -5.66
N LEU A 91 17.45 -2.18 -4.99
CA LEU A 91 17.91 -2.94 -3.82
C LEU A 91 17.44 -4.40 -3.89
N LEU A 92 18.25 -5.31 -3.35
CA LEU A 92 17.97 -6.74 -3.29
C LEU A 92 18.42 -7.30 -1.93
N THR A 93 17.59 -8.18 -1.39
CA THR A 93 17.93 -9.09 -0.29
C THR A 93 17.44 -10.51 -0.63
N PRO A 94 17.77 -11.53 0.17
CA PRO A 94 17.21 -12.87 -0.01
C PRO A 94 15.68 -12.91 0.08
N GLU A 95 15.05 -11.95 0.74
CA GLU A 95 13.61 -11.95 1.04
C GLU A 95 12.79 -11.02 0.14
N TRP A 96 13.44 -10.04 -0.51
CA TRP A 96 12.74 -9.04 -1.31
C TRP A 96 13.61 -8.32 -2.32
N ARG A 97 12.97 -7.76 -3.35
CA ARG A 97 13.54 -6.81 -4.32
C ARG A 97 12.78 -5.50 -4.27
N GLN A 98 13.47 -4.40 -4.54
CA GLN A 98 12.87 -3.07 -4.54
C GLN A 98 13.25 -2.31 -5.82
N TRP A 99 12.29 -1.56 -6.35
CA TRP A 99 12.48 -0.57 -7.40
C TRP A 99 12.08 0.80 -6.85
N GLN A 100 12.76 1.84 -7.32
CA GLN A 100 12.35 3.23 -7.08
C GLN A 100 11.92 3.82 -8.41
N LEU A 101 10.67 4.25 -8.51
CA LEU A 101 10.14 4.96 -9.68
C LEU A 101 9.64 6.32 -9.22
N ASP A 102 10.43 7.36 -9.50
CA ASP A 102 10.18 8.71 -8.98
C ASP A 102 9.97 8.67 -7.46
N SER A 103 8.76 8.94 -7.01
CA SER A 103 8.32 8.92 -5.61
C SER A 103 7.70 7.62 -5.13
N VAL A 104 7.48 6.66 -6.03
CA VAL A 104 6.85 5.38 -5.70
C VAL A 104 7.93 4.32 -5.46
N THR A 105 7.99 3.84 -4.23
CA THR A 105 8.73 2.63 -3.89
C THR A 105 7.89 1.42 -4.27
N ILE A 106 8.46 0.53 -5.08
CA ILE A 106 7.86 -0.77 -5.41
C ILE A 106 8.69 -1.86 -4.75
N LYS A 107 8.04 -2.75 -4.00
CA LYS A 107 8.73 -3.85 -3.32
C LYS A 107 8.06 -5.18 -3.59
N VAL A 108 8.83 -6.15 -4.03
CA VAL A 108 8.41 -7.55 -4.21
C VAL A 108 8.98 -8.36 -3.05
N GLU A 109 8.13 -9.00 -2.26
CA GLU A 109 8.49 -9.75 -1.05
C GLU A 109 8.03 -11.20 -1.15
N LYS A 110 8.76 -12.13 -0.53
CA LYS A 110 8.28 -13.50 -0.33
C LYS A 110 7.01 -13.49 0.53
N PRO A 111 6.06 -14.42 0.33
CA PRO A 111 6.06 -15.47 -0.70
C PRO A 111 5.79 -14.96 -2.12
N ALA A 112 4.75 -14.17 -2.35
CA ALA A 112 4.46 -13.57 -3.66
C ALA A 112 3.64 -12.30 -3.44
N VAL A 113 4.29 -11.27 -2.90
CA VAL A 113 3.64 -10.02 -2.52
C VAL A 113 4.28 -8.87 -3.26
N VAL A 114 3.46 -7.96 -3.81
CA VAL A 114 3.92 -6.68 -4.35
C VAL A 114 3.34 -5.54 -3.56
N LYS A 115 4.18 -4.60 -3.16
CA LYS A 115 3.81 -3.34 -2.52
C LYS A 115 4.18 -2.17 -3.42
N TYR A 116 3.26 -1.22 -3.56
CA TYR A 116 3.49 0.10 -4.14
C TYR A 116 3.24 1.11 -3.03
N ILE A 117 4.21 1.98 -2.75
CA ILE A 117 4.16 2.91 -1.61
C ILE A 117 4.66 4.27 -2.08
N ALA A 118 3.85 5.33 -1.92
CA ALA A 118 4.19 6.71 -2.26
C ALA A 118 4.15 7.65 -1.05
N LEU A 119 4.37 7.12 0.16
CA LEU A 119 4.08 7.81 1.42
C LEU A 119 4.82 9.15 1.59
N GLU A 120 6.03 9.29 1.06
CA GLU A 120 6.83 10.53 1.19
C GLU A 120 6.14 11.74 0.55
N GLU A 121 5.60 11.62 -0.67
CA GLU A 121 4.83 12.71 -1.31
C GLU A 121 3.57 13.08 -0.53
N PHE A 122 2.88 12.08 0.03
CA PHE A 122 1.67 12.33 0.82
C PHE A 122 1.99 13.02 2.14
N LEU A 123 3.08 12.65 2.81
CA LEU A 123 3.51 13.30 4.05
C LEU A 123 3.98 14.75 3.80
N GLU A 124 4.66 15.01 2.69
CA GLU A 124 5.06 16.36 2.29
C GLU A 124 3.85 17.25 1.95
N ALA A 125 2.86 16.71 1.23
CA ALA A 125 1.65 17.45 0.85
C ALA A 125 0.69 17.74 2.01
N THR A 126 0.68 16.90 3.06
CA THR A 126 -0.32 16.93 4.14
C THR A 126 0.19 17.58 5.43
N SER A 127 1.44 18.05 5.48
CA SER A 127 2.05 18.70 6.66
C SER A 127 2.08 17.83 7.93
N PHE A 128 1.80 16.52 7.83
CA PHE A 128 1.53 15.66 8.99
C PHE A 128 2.76 15.45 9.89
N GLU A 129 3.98 15.58 9.34
CA GLU A 129 5.22 15.45 10.11
C GLU A 129 5.57 16.71 10.92
N ARG A 130 5.16 17.91 10.49
CA ARG A 130 5.54 19.15 11.21
C ARG A 130 4.79 19.32 12.52
N GLU A 131 3.57 18.82 12.64
CA GLU A 131 2.77 18.98 13.87
C GLU A 131 3.09 17.89 14.90
N ASN A 132 3.19 16.62 14.46
CA ASN A 132 3.47 15.49 15.35
C ASN A 132 4.92 15.45 15.84
N ALA A 133 5.91 15.84 15.02
CA ALA A 133 7.31 15.90 15.47
C ALA A 133 7.53 17.02 16.51
N VAL A 134 6.78 18.13 16.42
CA VAL A 134 6.81 19.21 17.40
C VAL A 134 6.12 18.80 18.71
N GLU A 135 5.00 18.07 18.63
CA GLU A 135 4.33 17.51 19.81
C GLU A 135 5.16 16.43 20.51
N ASP A 136 5.77 15.51 19.77
CA ASP A 136 6.56 14.41 20.34
C ASP A 136 7.88 14.93 20.94
N ARG A 137 8.48 15.97 20.33
CA ARG A 137 9.62 16.69 20.91
C ARG A 137 9.21 17.46 22.17
N ARG A 138 8.07 18.15 22.18
CA ARG A 138 7.53 18.81 23.38
C ARG A 138 7.21 17.83 24.51
N ARG A 139 6.64 16.65 24.20
CA ARG A 139 6.38 15.59 25.18
C ARG A 139 7.67 15.04 25.77
N ARG A 140 8.70 14.80 24.95
CA ARG A 140 10.03 14.39 25.41
C ARG A 140 10.69 15.44 26.31
N ASP A 141 10.66 16.71 25.91
CA ASP A 141 11.24 17.81 26.70
C ASP A 141 10.50 18.02 28.03
N ALA A 142 9.18 17.84 28.06
CA ALA A 142 8.38 17.91 29.29
C ALA A 142 8.67 16.75 30.26
N ILE A 143 8.96 15.56 29.75
CA ILE A 143 9.32 14.39 30.58
C ILE A 143 10.74 14.52 31.14
N LEU A 144 11.66 15.11 30.37
CA LEU A 144 13.07 15.25 30.78
C LEU A 144 13.35 16.53 31.58
N GLY A 145 12.51 17.57 31.47
CA GLY A 145 12.63 18.81 32.25
C GLY A 145 12.03 18.74 33.66
N GLY A 146 11.43 17.61 34.04
CA GLY A 146 10.88 17.34 35.36
C GLY A 146 11.77 16.45 36.26
N LEU A 147 13.00 16.17 35.83
CA LEU A 147 14.04 15.46 36.60
C LEU A 147 15.15 16.42 37.04
#